data_AF-A0A7Y4LXL8-F1
#
_entry.id   AF-A0A7Y4LXL8-F1
#
_cell.length_a   1.000
_cell.length_b   1.000
_cell.length_c   1.000
_cell.angle_alpha   90.00
_cell.angle_beta   90.00
_cell.angle_gamma   90.00
#
_symmetry.space_group_name_H-M   'P 1'
#
loop_
_entity.id
_entity.type
_entity.pdbx_description
1 polymer ?
#
loop_
_entity_poly.entity_id
_entity_poly.type
_entity_poly.pdbx_seq_one_letter_code
_entity_poly.pdbx_strand_id
1 'polypeptide(L)'
;MLDFQDLFQWDRFITPTIIKTFYWLVIGLIVLFGLSGIFSALAAMAISPFGGFILLLSSIAGVVVGVVFSRIAAEFILIVFRINEHLGAIRDQGQMR
;
A
#
# COMPACT_ATOMS: atom_id res chain seq x y z
N MET A 1 -10.18 19.28 -28.63
CA MET A 1 -9.96 19.92 -27.31
C MET A 1 -10.09 18.81 -26.30
N LEU A 2 -9.00 18.41 -25.64
CA LEU A 2 -9.02 17.35 -24.63
C LEU A 2 -9.57 17.97 -23.36
N ASP A 3 -10.82 17.68 -23.05
CA ASP A 3 -11.52 18.26 -21.92
C ASP A 3 -11.06 17.56 -20.64
N PHE A 4 -10.14 18.22 -19.92
CA PHE A 4 -9.57 17.71 -18.67
C PHE A 4 -10.62 17.56 -17.56
N GLN A 5 -11.84 18.09 -17.75
CA GLN A 5 -12.95 17.94 -16.81
C GLN A 5 -13.59 16.55 -16.86
N ASP A 6 -13.54 15.86 -18.01
CA ASP A 6 -14.02 14.47 -18.15
C ASP A 6 -13.06 13.46 -17.49
N LEU A 7 -11.76 13.77 -17.44
CA LEU A 7 -10.78 12.99 -16.68
C LEU A 7 -11.06 13.03 -15.16
N PHE A 8 -11.65 14.11 -14.66
CA PHE A 8 -12.02 14.25 -13.25
C PHE A 8 -13.36 13.59 -12.87
N GLN A 9 -14.25 13.31 -13.83
CA GLN A 9 -15.42 12.45 -13.60
C GLN A 9 -15.06 10.96 -13.58
N TRP A 10 -13.97 10.60 -14.28
CA TRP A 10 -13.40 9.25 -14.28
C TRP A 10 -12.77 8.88 -12.92
N ASP A 11 -12.33 9.87 -12.14
CA ASP A 11 -11.65 9.67 -10.86
C ASP A 11 -12.48 8.91 -9.82
N ARG A 12 -13.81 9.08 -9.79
CA ARG A 12 -14.70 8.39 -8.84
C ARG A 12 -14.81 6.87 -9.10
N PHE A 13 -14.65 6.42 -10.35
CA PHE A 13 -14.68 5.00 -10.72
C PHE A 13 -13.28 4.38 -10.81
N ILE A 14 -12.26 5.16 -11.18
CA ILE A 14 -10.86 4.74 -11.14
C ILE A 14 -10.43 4.45 -9.70
N THR A 15 -10.78 5.35 -8.78
CA THR A 15 -10.38 5.32 -7.37
C THR A 15 -10.52 3.94 -6.71
N PRO A 16 -11.71 3.30 -6.69
CA PRO A 16 -11.88 2.00 -6.03
C PRO A 16 -11.05 0.89 -6.68
N THR A 17 -10.83 0.95 -8.00
CA THR A 17 -10.04 -0.04 -8.74
C THR A 17 -8.54 0.16 -8.51
N ILE A 18 -8.05 1.40 -8.51
CA ILE A 18 -6.65 1.73 -8.25
C ILE A 18 -6.24 1.32 -6.83
N ILE A 19 -7.06 1.59 -5.81
CA ILE A 19 -6.73 1.22 -4.42
C ILE A 19 -6.54 -0.29 -4.28
N LYS A 20 -7.41 -1.10 -4.90
CA LYS A 20 -7.29 -2.57 -4.87
C LYS A 20 -6.00 -3.06 -5.52
N THR A 21 -5.63 -2.48 -6.67
CA THR A 21 -4.38 -2.77 -7.37
C THR A 21 -3.16 -2.35 -6.56
N PHE A 22 -3.21 -1.16 -5.94
CA PHE A 22 -2.13 -0.63 -5.12
C PHE A 22 -1.92 -1.46 -3.85
N TYR A 23 -2.99 -1.93 -3.20
CA TYR A 23 -2.90 -2.83 -2.05
C TYR A 23 -2.16 -4.15 -2.38
N TRP A 24 -2.52 -4.79 -3.50
CA TRP A 24 -1.83 -6.00 -3.95
C TRP A 24 -0.38 -5.73 -4.33
N LEU A 25 -0.09 -4.57 -4.92
CA LEU A 25 1.26 -4.14 -5.27
C LEU A 25 2.12 -3.94 -4.01
N VAL A 26 1.60 -3.29 -2.97
CA VAL A 26 2.30 -3.07 -1.70
C VAL A 26 2.57 -4.41 -0.99
N ILE A 27 1.60 -5.33 -0.98
CA ILE A 27 1.82 -6.69 -0.45
C ILE A 27 2.92 -7.39 -1.23
N GLY A 28 2.89 -7.34 -2.56
CA GLY A 28 3.92 -7.93 -3.41
C GLY A 28 5.31 -7.38 -3.09
N LEU A 29 5.42 -6.06 -2.88
CA LEU A 29 6.65 -5.40 -2.47
C LEU A 29 7.14 -5.87 -1.09
N ILE A 30 6.25 -6.00 -0.10
CA ILE A 30 6.62 -6.46 1.24
C ILE A 30 7.11 -7.90 1.23
N VAL A 31 6.46 -8.77 0.43
CA VAL A 31 6.91 -10.14 0.24
C VAL A 31 8.28 -10.18 -0.43
N LEU A 32 8.49 -9.39 -1.49
CA LEU A 32 9.78 -9.29 -2.18
C LEU A 32 10.89 -8.76 -1.26
N PHE A 33 10.61 -7.71 -0.49
CA PHE A 33 11.55 -7.17 0.48
C PHE A 33 11.87 -8.17 1.58
N GLY A 34 10.87 -8.89 2.09
CA GLY A 34 11.07 -9.97 3.05
C GLY A 34 11.95 -11.08 2.52
N LEU A 35 11.71 -11.54 1.28
CA LEU A 35 12.56 -12.52 0.61
C LEU A 35 13.99 -12.01 0.46
N SER A 36 14.16 -10.77 -0.01
CA SER A 36 15.48 -10.14 -0.18
C SER A 36 16.23 -10.03 1.16
N GLY A 37 15.52 -9.70 2.25
CA GLY A 37 16.09 -9.61 3.59
C GLY A 37 16.55 -10.96 4.14
N ILE A 38 15.87 -12.06 3.78
CA ILE A 38 16.29 -13.43 4.10
C ILE A 38 17.56 -13.80 3.33
N PHE A 39 17.60 -13.54 2.02
CA PHE A 39 18.81 -13.78 1.20
C PHE A 39 20.00 -12.96 1.69
N SER A 40 19.78 -11.70 2.07
CA SER A 40 20.82 -10.82 2.60
C SER A 40 21.34 -11.31 3.96
N ALA A 41 20.45 -11.79 4.84
CA ALA A 41 20.84 -12.37 6.12
C ALA A 41 21.66 -13.66 5.96
N LEU A 42 21.28 -14.51 5.00
CA LEU A 42 22.01 -15.74 4.70
C LEU A 42 23.40 -15.44 4.12
N ALA A 43 23.51 -14.43 3.24
CA ALA A 43 24.80 -13.96 2.74
C ALA A 43 25.68 -13.36 3.86
N ALA A 44 25.08 -12.61 4.79
CA ALA A 44 25.79 -12.05 5.93
C ALA A 44 26.33 -13.11 6.90
N MET A 45 25.68 -14.27 7.01
CA MET A 45 26.18 -15.42 7.79
C MET A 45 27.49 -15.99 7.23
N ALA A 46 27.74 -15.85 5.93
CA ALA A 46 29.00 -16.30 5.31
C ALA A 46 30.21 -15.44 5.72
N ILE A 47 30.00 -14.19 6.12
CA ILE A 47 31.05 -13.27 6.58
C ILE A 47 31.14 -13.29 8.11
N SER A 48 29.98 -13.23 8.80
CA SER A 48 29.92 -13.30 10.26
C SER A 48 28.65 -14.05 10.70
N PRO A 49 28.76 -15.24 11.31
CA PRO A 49 27.60 -16.02 11.75
C PRO A 49 26.71 -15.25 12.73
N PHE A 50 27.32 -14.47 13.63
CA PHE A 50 26.61 -13.69 14.63
C PHE A 50 25.88 -12.47 14.05
N GLY A 51 26.51 -11.77 13.09
CA GLY A 51 25.90 -10.64 12.40
C GLY A 51 24.75 -11.07 11.49
N GLY A 52 24.92 -12.18 10.76
CA GLY A 52 23.86 -12.77 9.94
C GLY A 52 22.66 -13.25 10.76
N PHE A 53 22.87 -13.75 11.98
CA PHE A 53 21.78 -14.15 12.89
C PHE A 53 20.95 -12.95 13.37
N ILE A 54 21.60 -11.85 13.76
CA ILE A 54 20.90 -10.60 14.12
C ILE A 54 20.15 -10.04 12.92
N LEU A 55 20.77 -10.06 11.73
CA LEU A 55 20.15 -9.59 10.50
C LEU A 55 18.91 -10.42 10.16
N LEU A 56 18.98 -11.75 10.31
CA LEU A 56 17.86 -12.66 10.09
C LEU A 56 16.68 -12.33 11.01
N LEU A 57 16.92 -12.17 12.32
CA LEU A 57 15.89 -11.77 13.28
C LEU A 57 15.29 -10.40 12.93
N SER A 58 16.14 -9.44 12.56
CA SER A 58 15.70 -8.11 12.16
C SER A 58 14.87 -8.10 10.88
N SER A 59 15.21 -8.94 9.89
CA SER A 59 14.43 -9.13 8.66
C SER A 59 13.07 -9.75 8.95
N ILE A 60 12.99 -10.77 9.80
CA ILE A 60 11.71 -11.38 10.18
C ILE A 60 10.83 -10.37 10.92
N ALA A 61 11.39 -9.66 11.90
CA ALA A 61 10.69 -8.59 12.62
C ALA A 61 10.25 -7.47 11.66
N GLY A 62 11.11 -7.08 10.72
CA GLY A 62 10.83 -6.07 9.71
C GLY A 62 9.71 -6.47 8.75
N VAL A 63 9.62 -7.74 8.36
CA VAL A 63 8.49 -8.26 7.56
C VAL A 63 7.19 -8.19 8.34
N VAL A 64 7.19 -8.61 9.61
CA VAL A 64 5.98 -8.56 10.45
C VAL A 64 5.51 -7.13 10.63
N VAL A 65 6.42 -6.21 11.00
CA VAL A 65 6.11 -4.79 11.14
C VAL A 65 5.66 -4.19 9.80
N GLY A 66 6.32 -4.54 8.70
CA GLY A 66 5.97 -4.07 7.36
C GLY A 66 4.56 -4.51 6.93
N VAL A 67 4.19 -5.77 7.19
CA VAL A 67 2.84 -6.29 6.91
C VAL A 67 1.79 -5.55 7.74
N VAL A 68 2.03 -5.36 9.04
CA VAL A 68 1.11 -4.64 9.93
C VAL A 68 0.99 -3.18 9.50
N PHE A 69 2.11 -2.52 9.23
CA PHE A 69 2.13 -1.13 8.78
C PHE A 69 1.41 -0.95 7.45
N SER A 70 1.57 -1.88 6.50
CA SER A 70 0.84 -1.88 5.25
C SER A 70 -0.67 -1.99 5.42
N ARG A 71 -1.15 -2.74 6.42
CA ARG A 71 -2.58 -2.81 6.72
C ARG A 71 -3.09 -1.46 7.20
N ILE A 72 -2.38 -0.84 8.14
CA ILE A 72 -2.73 0.48 8.68
C ILE A 72 -2.75 1.52 7.56
N ALA A 73 -1.73 1.56 6.71
CA ALA A 73 -1.65 2.49 5.59
C ALA A 73 -2.77 2.25 4.55
N ALA A 74 -3.05 1.00 4.21
CA ALA A 74 -4.11 0.66 3.27
C ALA A 74 -5.51 1.03 3.80
N GLU A 75 -5.78 0.79 5.09
CA GLU A 75 -7.03 1.20 5.73
C GLU A 75 -7.16 2.72 5.77
N PHE A 76 -6.09 3.44 6.08
CA PHE A 76 -6.10 4.91 6.11
C PHE A 76 -6.42 5.50 4.72
N ILE A 77 -5.79 4.98 3.67
CA ILE A 77 -6.06 5.37 2.27
C ILE A 77 -7.53 5.08 1.91
N LEU A 78 -8.05 3.89 2.27
CA LEU A 78 -9.45 3.53 2.03
C LEU A 78 -10.43 4.47 2.74
N ILE A 79 -10.15 4.85 3.98
CA ILE A 79 -11.00 5.77 4.76
C ILE A 79 -11.04 7.14 4.11
N VAL A 80 -9.88 7.71 3.73
CA VAL A 80 -9.80 9.01 3.06
C VAL A 80 -10.61 9.00 1.76
N PHE A 81 -10.48 7.95 0.96
CA PHE A 81 -11.25 7.82 -0.28
C PHE A 81 -12.75 7.62 -0.04
N ARG A 82 -13.14 6.80 0.93
CA ARG A 82 -14.55 6.62 1.31
C ARG A 82 -15.20 7.93 1.73
N ILE A 83 -14.48 8.77 2.47
CA ILE A 83 -14.96 10.12 2.85
C ILE A 83 -15.19 10.99 1.60
N ASN A 84 -14.28 10.94 0.63
CA ASN A 84 -14.40 11.70 -0.62
C ASN A 84 -15.64 11.28 -1.45
N GLU A 85 -15.93 9.97 -1.53
CA GLU A 85 -17.16 9.48 -2.18
C GLU A 85 -18.44 9.97 -1.49
N HIS A 86 -18.49 9.92 -0.15
CA HIS A 86 -19.65 10.38 0.60
C HIS A 86 -19.92 11.89 0.42
N LEU A 87 -18.86 12.70 0.37
CA LEU A 87 -18.97 14.15 0.11
C LEU A 87 -19.42 14.43 -1.33
N GLY A 88 -18.97 13.62 -2.30
CA GLY A 88 -19.42 13.69 -3.68
C GLY A 88 -20.91 13.40 -3.85
N ALA A 89 -21.47 12.44 -3.10
CA ALA A 89 -22.89 12.10 -3.14
C ALA A 89 -23.79 13.21 -2.57
N ILE A 90 -23.32 13.93 -1.54
CA ILE A 90 -24.07 15.06 -0.94
C ILE A 90 -24.11 16.26 -1.91
N ARG A 91 -23.03 16.51 -2.66
CA ARG A 91 -22.98 17.59 -3.67
C ARG A 91 -23.99 17.36 -4.80
N ASP A 92 -24.13 16.12 -5.26
CA ASP A 92 -25.03 15.72 -6.33
C ASP A 92 -26.52 15.81 -5.92
N GLN A 93 -26.82 15.47 -4.66
CA GLN A 93 -28.16 15.66 -4.09
C GLN A 93 -28.53 17.13 -3.87
N GLY A 94 -27.55 18.00 -3.65
CA GLY A 94 -27.76 19.45 -3.52
C GLY A 94 -28.06 20.15 -4.85
N GLN A 95 -27.68 19.58 -6.00
CA GLN A 95 -27.92 20.16 -7.33
C GLN A 95 -29.30 19.79 -7.92
N MET A 96 -30.00 18.80 -7.34
CA MET A 96 -31.36 18.41 -7.76
C MET A 96 -32.49 19.20 -7.06
N ARG A 97 -32.16 20.29 -6.34
CA ARG A 97 -33.11 21.23 -5.73
C ARG A 97 -32.88 22.64 -6.28
#